data_AF-A0AAW0KA42-F1
#
_entry.id   AF-A0AAW0KA42-F1
#
_cell.length_a   1.000
_cell.length_b   1.000
_cell.length_c   1.000
_cell.angle_alpha   90.00
_cell.angle_beta   90.00
_cell.angle_gamma   90.00
#
_symmetry.space_group_name_H-M   'P 1'
#
loop_
_entity.id
_entity.type
_entity.pdbx_description
1 polymer ?
#
loop_
_entity_poly.entity_id
_entity_poly.type
_entity_poly.pdbx_seq_one_letter_code
_entity_poly.pdbx_strand_id
1 'polypeptide(L)'
;MKLAFFAALGNTVVVKDLDWSVSKFRRVVTLDGALFETSGTMSGGGSKPHGGKMGTSIQVASVSGEAVANAEKELSLMVEKLNSIRQRIAEEVRCYQASEKAIAILEIEQAKSQKEGICLTYSKLQRMVDYLHFYAYRHTNIYMKLLQPWTC
;
A
#
# COMPACT_ATOMS: atom_id res chain seq x y z
N MET A 1 -54.94 -15.31 -27.99
CA MET A 1 -53.77 -14.56 -27.49
C MET A 1 -53.74 -14.34 -25.97
N LYS A 2 -54.87 -14.13 -25.27
CA LYS A 2 -54.87 -13.90 -23.80
C LYS A 2 -54.20 -15.01 -22.98
N LEU A 3 -54.41 -16.29 -23.33
CA LEU A 3 -53.78 -17.41 -22.62
C LEU A 3 -52.25 -17.41 -22.72
N ALA A 4 -51.68 -16.99 -23.85
CA ALA A 4 -50.22 -16.96 -24.04
C ALA A 4 -49.55 -15.90 -23.15
N PHE A 5 -50.16 -14.70 -23.03
CA PHE A 5 -49.69 -13.66 -22.12
C PHE A 5 -49.81 -14.08 -20.66
N PHE A 6 -50.92 -14.71 -20.28
CA PHE A 6 -51.10 -15.20 -18.92
C PHE A 6 -50.13 -16.35 -18.59
N ALA A 7 -49.83 -17.24 -19.53
CA ALA A 7 -48.84 -18.29 -19.34
C ALA A 7 -47.41 -17.72 -19.12
N ALA A 8 -47.06 -16.63 -19.80
CA ALA A 8 -45.76 -15.99 -19.67
C ALA A 8 -45.62 -15.12 -18.39
N LEU A 9 -46.62 -14.28 -18.11
CA LEU A 9 -46.58 -13.34 -16.99
C LEU A 9 -47.07 -13.97 -15.68
N GLY A 10 -48.08 -14.84 -15.73
CA GLY A 10 -48.73 -15.39 -14.55
C GLY A 10 -49.26 -14.30 -13.62
N ASN A 11 -49.31 -14.62 -12.32
CA ASN A 11 -49.69 -13.68 -11.27
C ASN A 11 -48.51 -12.77 -10.90
N THR A 12 -48.14 -11.86 -11.81
CA THR A 12 -47.12 -10.81 -11.56
C THR A 12 -47.78 -9.51 -11.13
N VAL A 13 -47.32 -8.95 -10.02
CA VAL A 13 -47.75 -7.62 -9.54
C VAL A 13 -46.66 -6.59 -9.81
N VAL A 14 -47.05 -5.41 -10.29
CA VAL A 14 -46.14 -4.28 -10.51
C VAL A 14 -46.35 -3.26 -9.41
N VAL A 15 -45.27 -2.84 -8.75
CA VAL A 15 -45.33 -1.91 -7.61
C VAL A 15 -44.26 -0.83 -7.78
N LYS A 16 -44.49 0.36 -7.22
CA LYS A 16 -43.46 1.40 -7.17
C LYS A 16 -42.45 1.13 -6.05
N ASP A 17 -42.95 0.94 -4.83
CA ASP A 17 -42.15 0.75 -3.63
C ASP A 17 -42.52 -0.56 -2.93
N LEU A 18 -41.54 -1.33 -2.44
CA LEU A 18 -41.82 -2.57 -1.72
C LEU A 18 -42.41 -2.27 -0.34
N ASP A 19 -43.60 -2.80 -0.07
CA ASP A 19 -44.21 -2.82 1.25
C ASP A 19 -44.33 -4.25 1.79
N TRP A 20 -44.72 -4.42 3.05
CA TRP A 20 -44.90 -5.74 3.65
C TRP A 20 -46.01 -6.57 2.98
N SER A 21 -46.95 -5.92 2.29
CA SER A 21 -48.09 -6.56 1.64
C SER A 21 -47.69 -7.30 0.36
N VAL A 22 -46.59 -6.90 -0.28
CA VAL A 22 -46.09 -7.54 -1.51
C VAL A 22 -45.59 -8.97 -1.30
N SER A 23 -45.27 -9.35 -0.06
CA SER A 23 -44.83 -10.71 0.32
C SER A 23 -45.86 -11.81 0.06
N LYS A 24 -47.13 -11.43 -0.10
CA LYS A 24 -48.24 -12.36 -0.39
C LYS A 24 -48.32 -12.77 -1.85
N PHE A 25 -47.63 -12.06 -2.74
CA PHE A 25 -47.64 -12.35 -4.17
C PHE A 25 -46.44 -13.20 -4.56
N ARG A 26 -46.68 -14.16 -5.46
CA ARG A 26 -45.64 -15.08 -5.96
C ARG A 26 -44.52 -14.35 -6.70
N ARG A 27 -44.87 -13.28 -7.43
CA ARG A 27 -43.95 -12.51 -8.27
C ARG A 27 -44.29 -11.02 -8.23
N VAL A 28 -43.30 -10.19 -7.91
CA VAL A 28 -43.42 -8.74 -7.78
C VAL A 28 -42.32 -8.07 -8.58
N VAL A 29 -42.66 -7.06 -9.38
CA VAL A 29 -41.71 -6.29 -10.19
C VAL A 29 -41.82 -4.81 -9.83
N THR A 30 -40.69 -4.14 -9.60
CA THR A 30 -40.68 -2.69 -9.40
C THR A 30 -40.64 -1.93 -10.71
N LEU A 31 -41.06 -0.66 -10.70
CA LEU A 31 -40.93 0.22 -11.88
C LEU A 31 -39.47 0.37 -12.36
N ASP A 32 -38.50 0.22 -11.44
CA ASP A 32 -37.06 0.24 -11.75
C ASP A 32 -36.52 -1.10 -12.28
N GLY A 33 -37.40 -2.10 -12.45
CA GLY A 33 -37.05 -3.41 -12.99
C GLY A 33 -36.46 -4.40 -11.98
N ALA A 34 -36.58 -4.13 -10.67
CA ALA A 34 -36.26 -5.13 -9.66
C ALA A 34 -37.34 -6.23 -9.66
N LEU A 35 -36.94 -7.49 -9.52
CA LEU A 35 -37.84 -8.65 -9.49
C LEU A 35 -37.69 -9.36 -8.16
N PHE A 36 -38.82 -9.74 -7.58
CA PHE A 36 -38.89 -10.57 -6.39
C PHE A 36 -39.83 -11.74 -6.64
N GLU A 37 -39.35 -12.96 -6.41
CA GLU A 37 -40.16 -14.17 -6.43
C GLU A 37 -40.10 -14.90 -5.10
N THR A 38 -41.23 -15.52 -4.71
CA THR A 38 -41.28 -16.44 -3.55
C THR A 38 -40.40 -17.68 -3.71
N SER A 39 -39.91 -17.96 -4.93
CA SER A 39 -38.88 -18.99 -5.17
C SER A 39 -37.53 -18.64 -4.50
N GLY A 40 -37.38 -17.41 -4.01
CA GLY A 40 -36.13 -16.86 -3.49
C GLY A 40 -35.30 -16.14 -4.56
N THR A 41 -35.75 -16.12 -5.82
CA THR A 41 -35.07 -15.36 -6.88
C THR A 41 -35.35 -13.88 -6.69
N MET A 42 -34.29 -13.08 -6.54
CA MET A 42 -34.36 -11.63 -6.50
C MET A 42 -33.38 -11.04 -7.50
N SER A 43 -33.82 -10.09 -8.32
CA SER A 43 -32.93 -9.27 -9.16
C SER A 43 -32.98 -7.82 -8.70
N GLY A 44 -31.80 -7.21 -8.52
CA GLY A 44 -31.69 -5.78 -8.21
C GLY A 44 -32.06 -4.93 -9.42
N GLY A 45 -32.86 -3.88 -9.19
CA GLY A 45 -33.07 -2.82 -10.17
C GLY A 45 -31.74 -2.07 -10.37
N GLY A 46 -31.27 -2.01 -11.62
CA GLY A 46 -30.08 -1.26 -11.99
C GLY A 46 -30.44 0.07 -12.64
N SER A 47 -29.44 0.93 -12.87
CA SER A 47 -29.63 2.21 -13.57
C SER A 47 -30.14 2.05 -15.02
N LYS A 48 -30.06 0.84 -15.59
CA LYS A 48 -30.53 0.51 -16.94
C LYS A 48 -31.61 -0.59 -16.87
N PRO A 49 -32.89 -0.23 -16.75
CA PRO A 49 -33.99 -1.21 -16.82
C PRO A 49 -34.09 -1.81 -18.24
N HIS A 50 -34.46 -3.09 -18.31
CA HIS A 50 -34.59 -3.79 -19.60
C HIS A 50 -35.95 -3.49 -20.24
N GLY A 51 -35.99 -2.51 -21.14
CA GLY A 51 -37.19 -2.09 -21.90
C GLY A 51 -37.32 -2.73 -23.29
N GLY A 52 -38.39 -2.39 -24.01
CA GLY A 52 -38.54 -2.67 -25.46
C GLY A 52 -39.05 -4.06 -25.86
N LYS A 53 -39.42 -4.92 -24.91
CA LYS A 53 -39.91 -6.29 -25.18
C LYS A 53 -41.42 -6.40 -25.45
N MET A 54 -42.18 -5.29 -25.33
CA MET A 54 -43.61 -5.23 -25.63
C MET A 54 -43.96 -3.92 -26.36
N GLY A 55 -44.56 -4.01 -27.57
CA GLY A 55 -45.19 -2.88 -28.29
C GLY A 55 -44.24 -1.77 -28.78
N THR A 56 -44.67 -0.99 -29.78
CA THR A 56 -43.91 -0.12 -30.69
C THR A 56 -42.94 0.89 -30.06
N SER A 57 -41.78 0.43 -29.59
CA SER A 57 -40.48 1.09 -29.70
C SER A 57 -39.47 0.13 -29.08
N ILE A 58 -38.90 -0.74 -29.91
CA ILE A 58 -37.69 -1.47 -29.53
C ILE A 58 -36.59 -0.41 -29.53
N GLN A 59 -36.48 0.36 -28.44
CA GLN A 59 -35.28 1.13 -28.17
C GLN A 59 -34.21 0.11 -27.80
N VAL A 60 -33.64 -0.54 -28.82
CA VAL A 60 -32.39 -1.24 -28.66
C VAL A 60 -31.43 -0.13 -28.25
N ALA A 61 -31.04 -0.11 -26.99
CA ALA A 61 -29.82 0.55 -26.56
C ALA A 61 -28.66 -0.25 -27.19
N SER A 62 -28.58 -0.24 -28.53
CA SER A 62 -27.52 -0.92 -29.25
C SER A 62 -26.27 -0.10 -29.01
N VAL A 63 -25.40 -0.63 -28.18
CA VAL A 63 -24.03 -0.15 -28.11
C VAL A 63 -23.46 -0.34 -29.51
N SER A 64 -23.04 0.74 -30.16
CA SER A 64 -22.43 0.64 -31.48
C SER A 64 -21.10 -0.12 -31.36
N GLY A 65 -20.72 -0.86 -32.41
CA GLY A 65 -19.41 -1.53 -32.44
C GLY A 65 -18.25 -0.55 -32.26
N GLU A 66 -18.40 0.69 -32.75
CA GLU A 66 -17.45 1.78 -32.55
C GLU A 66 -17.32 2.19 -31.09
N ALA A 67 -18.42 2.25 -30.34
CA ALA A 67 -18.38 2.57 -28.91
C ALA A 67 -17.64 1.50 -28.11
N VAL A 68 -17.81 0.22 -28.48
CA VAL A 68 -17.06 -0.89 -27.86
C VAL A 68 -15.58 -0.80 -28.21
N ALA A 69 -15.24 -0.61 -29.49
CA ALA A 69 -13.84 -0.51 -29.93
C ALA A 69 -13.10 0.68 -29.27
N ASN A 70 -13.77 1.81 -29.09
CA ASN A 70 -13.22 2.96 -28.37
C ASN A 70 -12.98 2.63 -26.89
N ALA A 71 -13.94 1.98 -26.23
CA ALA A 71 -13.79 1.56 -24.84
C ALA A 71 -12.65 0.54 -24.66
N GLU A 72 -12.48 -0.41 -25.59
CA GLU A 72 -11.38 -1.37 -25.58
C GLU A 72 -10.02 -0.70 -25.77
N LYS A 73 -9.94 0.30 -26.64
CA LYS A 73 -8.73 1.11 -26.85
C LYS A 73 -8.37 1.91 -25.60
N GLU A 74 -9.36 2.57 -24.98
CA GLU A 74 -9.14 3.30 -23.73
C GLU A 74 -8.69 2.36 -22.61
N LEU A 75 -9.31 1.19 -22.48
CA LEU A 75 -8.92 0.18 -21.51
C LEU A 75 -7.47 -0.27 -21.72
N SER A 76 -7.08 -0.52 -22.97
CA SER A 76 -5.72 -0.91 -23.33
C SER A 76 -4.69 0.15 -22.92
N LEU A 77 -4.97 1.43 -23.20
CA LEU A 77 -4.12 2.55 -22.80
C LEU A 77 -4.00 2.68 -21.28
N MET A 78 -5.09 2.47 -20.55
CA MET A 78 -5.08 2.52 -19.09
C MET A 78 -4.27 1.37 -18.49
N VAL A 79 -4.38 0.17 -19.06
CA VAL A 79 -3.59 -1.00 -18.65
C VAL A 79 -2.09 -0.76 -18.88
N GLU A 80 -1.71 -0.18 -20.02
CA GLU A 80 -0.32 0.17 -20.32
C GLU A 80 0.25 1.20 -19.33
N LYS A 81 -0.52 2.26 -19.04
CA LYS A 81 -0.15 3.25 -18.02
C LYS A 81 0.02 2.62 -16.64
N LEU A 82 -0.90 1.73 -16.25
CA LEU A 82 -0.83 1.02 -14.97
C LEU A 82 0.46 0.18 -14.90
N ASN A 83 0.78 -0.56 -15.96
CA ASN A 83 1.98 -1.39 -16.01
C ASN A 83 3.26 -0.55 -15.93
N SER A 84 3.34 0.59 -16.63
CA SER A 84 4.49 1.49 -16.54
C SER A 84 4.66 2.07 -15.13
N ILE A 85 3.57 2.45 -14.45
CA ILE A 85 3.62 2.92 -13.06
C ILE A 85 4.11 1.81 -12.13
N ARG A 86 3.60 0.58 -12.27
CA ARG A 86 4.06 -0.58 -11.47
C ARG A 86 5.54 -0.86 -11.66
N GLN A 87 6.05 -0.78 -12.89
CA GLN A 87 7.47 -0.95 -13.17
C GLN A 87 8.33 0.13 -12.51
N ARG A 88 7.89 1.40 -12.58
CA ARG A 88 8.59 2.52 -11.92
C ARG A 88 8.63 2.36 -10.41
N ILE A 89 7.52 1.98 -9.79
CA ILE A 89 7.47 1.70 -8.35
C ILE A 89 8.45 0.59 -7.99
N ALA A 90 8.46 -0.51 -8.76
CA ALA A 90 9.37 -1.62 -8.50
C ALA A 90 10.85 -1.19 -8.61
N GLU A 91 11.18 -0.34 -9.58
CA GLU A 91 12.53 0.20 -9.74
C GLU A 91 12.92 1.15 -8.60
N GLU A 92 12.04 2.09 -8.24
CA GLU A 92 12.27 3.02 -7.14
C GLU A 92 12.47 2.28 -5.80
N VAL A 93 11.68 1.24 -5.53
CA VAL A 93 11.85 0.38 -4.35
C VAL A 93 13.19 -0.34 -4.36
N ARG A 94 13.63 -0.88 -5.50
CA ARG A 94 14.96 -1.51 -5.62
C ARG A 94 16.08 -0.52 -5.32
N CYS A 95 16.02 0.67 -5.92
CA CYS A 95 17.00 1.73 -5.71
C CYS A 95 17.06 2.18 -4.26
N TYR A 96 15.89 2.36 -3.62
CA TYR A 96 15.81 2.72 -2.21
C TYR A 96 16.45 1.66 -1.31
N GLN A 97 16.12 0.38 -1.50
CA GLN A 97 16.71 -0.72 -0.74
C GLN A 97 18.24 -0.83 -0.93
N ALA A 98 18.74 -0.55 -2.14
CA ALA A 98 20.17 -0.51 -2.39
C ALA A 98 20.85 0.65 -1.65
N SER A 99 20.22 1.83 -1.66
CA SER A 99 20.69 3.00 -0.91
C SER A 99 20.67 2.77 0.59
N GLU A 100 19.62 2.16 1.16
CA GLU A 100 19.56 1.85 2.59
C GLU A 100 20.71 0.92 3.02
N LYS A 101 21.01 -0.11 2.22
CA LYS A 101 22.15 -0.99 2.48
C LYS A 101 23.48 -0.23 2.43
N ALA A 102 23.64 0.67 1.47
CA ALA A 102 24.84 1.49 1.36
C ALA A 102 25.00 2.43 2.58
N ILE A 103 23.90 3.05 3.04
CA ILE A 103 23.90 3.89 4.24
C ILE A 103 24.32 3.07 5.46
N ALA A 104 23.74 1.88 5.68
CA ALA A 104 24.10 1.02 6.79
C ALA A 104 25.59 0.62 6.80
N ILE A 105 26.17 0.35 5.62
CA ILE A 105 27.60 0.04 5.48
C ILE A 105 28.45 1.27 5.85
N LEU A 106 28.08 2.45 5.35
CA LEU A 106 28.79 3.70 5.62
C LEU A 106 28.72 4.08 7.11
N GLU A 107 27.60 3.86 7.78
CA GLU A 107 27.46 4.09 9.23
C GLU A 107 28.43 3.20 10.04
N ILE A 108 28.57 1.93 9.65
CA ILE A 108 29.52 1.01 10.29
C ILE A 108 30.97 1.48 10.05
N GLU A 109 31.30 1.87 8.82
CA GLU A 109 32.65 2.35 8.47
C GLU A 109 33.02 3.65 9.19
N GLN A 110 32.05 4.57 9.32
CA GLN A 110 32.20 5.79 10.10
C GLN A 110 32.47 5.48 11.58
N ALA A 111 31.67 4.59 12.18
CA ALA A 111 31.85 4.20 13.57
C ALA A 111 33.22 3.55 13.82
N LYS A 112 33.68 2.71 12.87
CA LYS A 112 35.01 2.08 12.92
C LYS A 112 36.12 3.13 12.88
N SER A 113 36.09 4.03 11.90
CA SER A 113 37.10 5.08 11.72
C SER A 113 37.17 6.02 12.93
N GLN A 114 36.01 6.36 13.51
CA GLN A 114 35.93 7.18 14.72
C GLN A 114 36.57 6.47 15.92
N LYS A 115 36.28 5.18 16.12
CA LYS A 115 36.88 4.38 17.19
C LYS A 115 38.40 4.29 17.05
N GLU A 116 38.91 4.09 15.83
CA GLU A 116 40.34 4.07 15.55
C GLU A 116 41.00 5.41 15.90
N GLY A 117 40.37 6.53 15.52
CA GLY A 117 40.82 7.87 15.89
C GLY A 117 40.93 8.05 17.42
N ILE A 118 39.88 7.68 18.16
CA ILE A 118 39.88 7.77 19.63
C ILE A 118 40.98 6.88 20.22
N CYS A 119 41.13 5.64 19.75
CA CYS A 119 42.18 4.72 20.22
C CYS A 119 43.59 5.30 20.04
N LEU A 120 43.86 5.93 18.89
CA LEU A 120 45.12 6.62 18.64
C LEU A 120 45.35 7.78 19.60
N THR A 121 44.33 8.61 19.87
CA THR A 121 44.45 9.71 20.85
C THR A 121 44.72 9.20 22.26
N TYR A 122 44.03 8.14 22.68
CA TYR A 122 44.21 7.52 23.99
C TYR A 122 45.64 6.99 24.15
N SER A 123 46.15 6.25 23.16
CA SER A 123 47.51 5.72 23.20
C SER A 123 48.59 6.80 23.31
N LYS A 124 48.40 7.95 22.65
CA LYS A 124 49.30 9.11 22.75
C LYS A 124 49.27 9.74 24.13
N LEU A 125 48.07 9.95 24.69
CA LEU A 125 47.90 10.49 26.04
C LEU A 125 48.48 9.58 27.11
N GLN A 126 48.24 8.27 27.00
CA GLN A 126 48.79 7.27 27.92
C GLN A 126 50.32 7.34 27.97
N ARG A 127 50.99 7.38 26.81
CA ARG A 127 52.44 7.55 26.73
C ARG A 127 52.93 8.82 27.41
N MET A 128 52.18 9.92 27.30
CA MET A 128 52.54 11.19 27.94
C MET A 128 52.36 11.13 29.46
N VAL A 129 51.32 10.47 29.95
CA VAL A 129 51.11 10.22 31.38
C VAL A 129 52.23 9.33 31.93
N ASP A 130 52.57 8.23 31.25
CA ASP A 130 53.64 7.32 31.67
C ASP A 130 55.00 8.05 31.74
N TYR A 131 55.27 8.92 30.75
CA TYR A 131 56.44 9.78 30.74
C TYR A 131 56.45 10.73 31.95
N LEU A 132 55.37 11.47 32.18
CA LEU A 132 55.28 12.41 33.31
C LEU A 132 55.42 11.70 34.66
N HIS A 133 54.81 10.53 34.81
CA HIS A 133 54.94 9.71 36.02
C HIS A 133 56.39 9.30 36.26
N PHE A 134 57.10 8.86 35.21
CA PHE A 134 58.53 8.54 35.30
C PHE A 134 59.38 9.74 35.71
N TYR A 135 59.12 10.93 35.14
CA TYR A 135 59.84 12.15 35.51
C TYR A 135 59.60 12.56 36.96
N ALA A 136 58.35 12.54 37.41
CA ALA A 136 58.00 12.84 38.80
C ALA A 136 58.68 11.88 39.77
N TYR A 137 58.63 10.57 39.49
CA TYR A 137 59.28 9.55 40.32
C TYR A 137 60.80 9.70 40.39
N ARG A 138 61.45 10.02 39.25
CA ARG A 138 62.90 10.25 39.23
C ARG A 138 63.27 11.50 40.04
N HIS A 139 62.50 12.57 39.90
CA HIS A 139 62.73 13.83 40.61
C HIS A 139 62.57 13.65 42.12
N THR A 140 61.46 13.08 42.60
CA THR A 140 61.27 12.83 44.04
C THR A 140 62.36 11.94 44.64
N ASN A 141 62.82 10.92 43.90
CA ASN A 141 63.88 10.01 44.36
C ASN A 141 65.27 10.69 44.39
N ILE A 142 65.57 11.58 43.43
CA ILE A 142 66.78 12.42 43.47
C ILE A 142 66.76 13.35 44.69
N TYR A 143 65.64 14.04 44.92
CA TYR A 143 65.50 14.94 46.06
C TYR A 143 65.61 14.19 47.40
N MET A 144 64.99 13.02 47.52
CA MET A 144 65.10 12.16 48.71
C MET A 144 66.54 11.65 48.95
N LYS A 145 67.32 11.37 47.89
CA LYS A 145 68.75 11.03 48.01
C LYS A 145 69.61 12.23 48.45
N LEU A 146 69.30 13.43 47.98
CA LEU A 146 70.01 14.67 48.35
C LEU A 146 69.64 15.18 49.76
N LEU A 147 68.46 14.81 50.29
CA LEU A 147 67.98 15.16 51.63
C LEU A 147 68.34 14.12 52.71
N GLN A 148 69.07 13.04 52.40
CA GLN A 148 69.62 12.16 53.43
C GLN A 148 70.57 13.00 54.31
N PRO A 149 70.33 13.11 55.64
CA PRO A 149 71.18 13.92 56.50
C PRO A 149 72.61 13.40 56.44
N TRP A 150 73.56 14.33 56.47
CA TRP A 150 74.96 14.06 56.73
C TRP A 150 75.08 13.39 58.11
N THR A 151 74.83 12.09 58.18
CA THR A 151 75.17 11.27 59.34
C THR A 151 76.63 10.89 59.21
N CYS A 152 77.43 11.67 59.95
CA CYS A 152 78.75 11.44 60.53
C CYS A 152 79.62 10.32 59.93
#